data_AF-A0A9J6D2X7-F1
#
_entry.id   AF-A0A9J6D2X7-F1
#
_cell.length_a   1.000
_cell.length_b   1.000
_cell.length_c   1.000
_cell.angle_alpha   90.00
_cell.angle_beta   90.00
_cell.angle_gamma   90.00
#
_symmetry.space_group_name_H-M   'P 1'
#
loop_
_entity.id
_entity.type
_entity.pdbx_description
1 polymer ?
#
loop_
_entity_poly.entity_id
_entity_poly.type
_entity_poly.pdbx_seq_one_letter_code
_entity_poly.pdbx_strand_id
1 'polypeptide(L)'
;MEYANGAVAAADGGGFSQIGMKARSPEGHAARAMQIKGDEFVWVEIQEKTFTNWVNEQLRPVGAGVVTDLRRDLSDGLRLISLVEALQKRRLRRIARPQNQHQCLENVQTALTAMAQDNIKLVNIGELRWGGWVDR
;
A
#
# COMPACT_ATOMS: atom_id res chain seq x y z
N MET A 1 3.83 1.71 51.68
CA MET A 1 2.89 1.49 50.55
C MET A 1 3.71 1.52 49.28
N GLU A 2 3.87 0.34 48.67
CA GLU A 2 4.04 0.15 47.22
C GLU A 2 3.11 1.09 46.42
N TYR A 3 3.41 1.50 45.18
CA TYR A 3 3.72 0.70 43.99
C TYR A 3 4.72 1.50 43.09
N ALA A 4 5.89 0.97 42.74
CA ALA A 4 6.17 0.04 41.63
C ALA A 4 6.09 0.66 40.22
N ASN A 5 7.29 0.84 39.65
CA ASN A 5 7.72 0.61 38.25
C ASN A 5 6.75 0.83 37.08
N GLY A 6 7.17 1.72 36.18
CA GLY A 6 6.74 1.78 34.78
C GLY A 6 7.85 2.34 33.89
N ALA A 7 8.96 1.60 33.77
CA ALA A 7 9.91 1.81 32.68
C ALA A 7 9.39 1.11 31.43
N VAL A 8 9.13 1.82 30.32
CA VAL A 8 9.48 1.29 28.99
C VAL A 8 9.57 2.40 27.93
N ALA A 9 10.74 2.43 27.29
CA ALA A 9 11.03 2.75 25.89
C ALA A 9 10.62 4.13 25.34
N ALA A 10 11.65 4.97 25.22
CA ALA A 10 11.83 5.76 24.01
C ALA A 10 11.74 4.84 22.78
N ALA A 11 10.87 5.17 21.83
CA ALA A 11 10.83 4.52 20.52
C ALA A 11 10.57 5.58 19.43
N ASP A 12 11.66 5.83 18.71
CA ASP A 12 11.77 6.18 17.30
C ASP A 12 11.04 7.43 16.78
N GLY A 13 11.84 8.50 16.66
CA GLY A 13 11.62 9.58 15.73
C GLY A 13 11.66 9.07 14.28
N GLY A 14 10.56 8.46 13.83
CA GLY A 14 10.23 8.31 12.41
C GLY A 14 9.71 9.63 11.87
N GLY A 15 10.60 10.61 11.68
CA GLY A 15 10.24 11.89 11.05
C GLY A 15 9.62 11.63 9.68
N PHE A 16 8.37 12.08 9.47
CA PHE A 16 7.64 11.89 8.22
C PHE A 16 8.40 12.50 7.03
N SER A 17 8.33 11.83 5.87
CA SER A 17 8.91 12.36 4.64
C SER A 17 8.23 13.67 4.23
N GLN A 18 9.01 14.58 3.64
CA GLN A 18 8.56 15.88 3.15
C GLN A 18 7.36 15.79 2.18
N ILE A 19 7.22 14.66 1.49
CA ILE A 19 6.11 14.35 0.58
C ILE A 19 4.79 14.18 1.36
N GLY A 20 4.84 13.46 2.50
CA GLY A 20 3.68 13.27 3.37
C GLY A 20 3.18 14.57 3.99
N MET A 21 4.10 15.49 4.34
CA MET A 21 3.72 16.83 4.83
C MET A 21 3.08 17.68 3.73
N LYS A 22 3.56 17.61 2.48
CA LYS A 22 3.03 18.41 1.37
C LYS A 22 1.65 17.95 0.91
N ALA A 23 1.36 16.66 0.96
CA ALA A 23 0.02 16.12 0.69
C ALA A 23 -1.03 16.53 1.74
N ARG A 24 -0.58 16.81 2.98
CA ARG A 24 -1.40 17.29 4.11
C ARG A 24 -1.54 18.82 4.16
N SER A 25 -0.84 19.53 3.27
CA SER A 25 -0.86 20.99 3.28
C SER A 25 -2.23 21.54 2.89
N PRO A 26 -2.69 22.67 3.45
CA PRO A 26 -3.93 23.34 3.03
C PRO A 26 -3.98 23.67 1.53
N GLU A 27 -2.84 23.65 0.84
CA GLU A 27 -2.77 23.84 -0.62
C GLU A 27 -3.25 22.62 -1.43
N GLY A 28 -3.44 21.44 -0.82
CA GLY A 28 -4.03 20.27 -1.48
C GLY A 28 -5.55 20.44 -1.69
N HIS A 29 -6.03 20.25 -2.92
CA HIS A 29 -7.44 20.51 -3.30
C HIS A 29 -8.48 19.81 -2.40
N ALA A 30 -8.21 18.60 -1.91
CA ALA A 30 -9.10 17.87 -1.01
C ALA A 30 -8.99 18.30 0.47
N ALA A 31 -7.80 18.74 0.91
CA ALA A 31 -7.56 19.10 2.30
C ALA A 31 -8.16 20.46 2.68
N ARG A 32 -8.33 21.37 1.72
CA ARG A 32 -8.98 22.67 1.96
C ARG A 32 -10.43 22.55 2.46
N ALA A 33 -11.15 21.50 2.06
CA ALA A 33 -12.54 21.27 2.45
C ALA A 33 -12.68 20.57 3.82
N MET A 34 -11.61 19.91 4.29
CA MET A 34 -11.62 19.12 5.52
C MET A 34 -10.75 19.82 6.55
N GLN A 35 -11.36 20.51 7.52
CA GLN A 35 -10.68 21.29 8.56
C GLN A 35 -10.00 20.40 9.64
N ILE A 36 -9.25 19.38 9.21
CA ILE A 36 -8.64 18.36 10.05
C ILE A 36 -7.23 18.85 10.42
N LYS A 37 -7.14 19.72 11.41
CA LYS A 37 -5.83 20.07 12.02
C LYS A 37 -5.59 19.18 13.23
N GLY A 38 -4.43 18.52 13.27
CA GLY A 38 -3.85 17.95 14.49
C GLY A 38 -4.21 16.50 14.81
N ASP A 39 -5.10 15.85 14.05
CA ASP A 39 -5.41 14.43 14.26
C ASP A 39 -4.88 13.58 13.10
N GLU A 40 -3.70 13.00 13.31
CA GLU A 40 -3.05 12.13 12.32
C GLU A 40 -3.85 10.85 12.04
N PHE A 41 -4.59 10.34 13.02
CA PHE A 41 -5.39 9.13 12.88
C PHE A 41 -6.56 9.36 11.92
N VAL A 42 -7.23 10.51 12.02
CA VAL A 42 -8.35 10.88 11.12
C VAL A 42 -7.87 10.97 9.67
N TRP A 43 -6.69 11.56 9.43
CA TRP A 43 -6.14 11.66 8.08
C TRP A 43 -5.77 10.29 7.49
N VAL A 44 -5.22 9.39 8.30
CA VAL A 44 -4.91 8.02 7.86
C VAL A 44 -6.20 7.28 7.50
N GLU A 45 -7.23 7.38 8.33
CA GLU A 45 -8.52 6.72 8.10
C GLU A 45 -9.21 7.23 6.81
N ILE A 46 -9.16 8.55 6.56
CA ILE A 46 -9.74 9.13 5.35
C ILE A 46 -8.98 8.65 4.11
N GLN A 47 -7.64 8.67 4.14
CA GLN A 47 -6.84 8.16 3.01
C GLN A 47 -7.13 6.68 2.74
N GLU A 48 -7.22 5.87 3.79
CA GLU A 48 -7.56 4.46 3.67
C GLU A 48 -8.94 4.24 3.04
N LYS A 49 -9.96 4.97 3.52
CA LYS A 49 -11.33 4.89 2.95
C LYS A 49 -11.38 5.37 1.51
N THR A 50 -10.77 6.52 1.21
CA THR A 50 -10.72 7.08 -0.14
C THR A 50 -10.02 6.12 -1.10
N PHE A 51 -8.86 5.57 -0.70
CA PHE A 51 -8.13 4.64 -1.54
C PHE A 51 -8.88 3.31 -1.72
N THR A 52 -9.47 2.77 -0.66
CA THR A 52 -10.31 1.56 -0.73
C THR A 52 -11.47 1.74 -1.72
N ASN A 53 -12.18 2.87 -1.65
CA ASN A 53 -13.27 3.17 -2.58
C ASN A 53 -12.77 3.28 -4.02
N TRP A 54 -11.65 3.97 -4.24
CA TRP A 54 -11.05 4.08 -5.56
C TRP A 54 -10.63 2.72 -6.13
N VAL A 55 -9.99 1.86 -5.33
CA VAL A 55 -9.63 0.50 -5.73
C VAL A 55 -10.87 -0.29 -6.14
N ASN A 56 -11.95 -0.22 -5.36
CA ASN A 56 -13.21 -0.88 -5.67
C ASN A 56 -13.83 -0.38 -6.99
N GLU A 57 -13.72 0.91 -7.28
CA GLU A 57 -14.18 1.46 -8.56
C GLU A 57 -13.37 0.90 -9.75
N GLN A 58 -12.05 0.78 -9.60
CA GLN A 58 -11.19 0.19 -10.65
C GLN A 58 -11.45 -1.31 -10.84
N LEU A 59 -11.80 -2.04 -9.77
CA LEU A 59 -12.01 -3.49 -9.81
C LEU A 59 -13.44 -3.89 -10.20
N ARG A 60 -14.42 -2.98 -10.10
CA ARG A 60 -15.83 -3.23 -10.46
C ARG A 60 -16.01 -3.81 -11.88
N PRO A 61 -15.34 -3.31 -12.94
CA PRO A 61 -15.51 -3.83 -14.29
C PRO A 61 -14.96 -5.25 -14.50
N VAL A 62 -14.00 -5.67 -13.68
CA VAL A 62 -13.32 -6.98 -13.81
C VAL A 62 -13.86 -8.03 -12.83
N GLY A 63 -14.82 -7.66 -11.97
CA GLY A 63 -15.47 -8.60 -11.06
C GLY A 63 -14.53 -9.22 -10.02
N ALA A 64 -13.45 -8.55 -9.62
CA ALA A 64 -12.42 -9.09 -8.73
C ALA A 64 -12.83 -9.15 -7.23
N GLY A 65 -14.12 -8.98 -6.94
CA GLY A 65 -14.66 -8.88 -5.59
C GLY A 65 -14.39 -7.53 -4.93
N VAL A 66 -15.10 -7.26 -3.83
CA VAL A 66 -14.97 -6.03 -3.04
C VAL A 66 -13.75 -6.15 -2.13
N VAL A 67 -12.96 -5.07 -2.06
CA VAL A 67 -11.89 -4.85 -1.10
C VAL A 67 -12.48 -4.13 0.12
N THR A 68 -12.26 -4.68 1.30
CA THR A 68 -12.70 -4.10 2.58
C THR A 68 -11.53 -3.75 3.49
N ASP A 69 -10.42 -4.49 3.40
CA ASP A 69 -9.17 -4.23 4.12
C ASP A 69 -8.01 -4.33 3.13
N LEU A 70 -7.43 -3.19 2.77
CA LEU A 70 -6.33 -3.11 1.79
C LEU A 70 -5.14 -4.00 2.15
N ARG A 71 -4.82 -4.14 3.45
CA ARG A 71 -3.65 -4.90 3.89
C ARG A 71 -3.87 -6.39 3.71
N ARG A 72 -5.08 -6.87 4.01
CA ARG A 72 -5.44 -8.29 3.88
C ARG A 72 -5.77 -8.64 2.44
N ASP A 73 -6.62 -7.86 1.79
CA ASP A 73 -7.18 -8.17 0.48
C ASP A 73 -6.19 -8.05 -0.69
N LEU A 74 -5.11 -7.29 -0.52
CA LEU A 74 -4.04 -7.18 -1.53
C LEU A 74 -2.83 -8.10 -1.23
N SER A 75 -2.81 -8.76 -0.08
CA SER A 75 -1.62 -9.49 0.41
C SER A 75 -1.22 -10.72 -0.41
N ASP A 76 -2.17 -11.37 -1.07
CA ASP A 76 -1.94 -12.54 -1.95
C ASP A 76 -1.51 -12.15 -3.38
N GLY A 77 -1.51 -10.85 -3.67
CA GLY A 77 -1.17 -10.24 -4.95
C GLY A 77 -2.24 -10.35 -6.04
N LEU A 78 -3.31 -11.13 -5.88
CA LEU A 78 -4.28 -11.37 -6.95
C LEU A 78 -5.07 -10.11 -7.31
N ARG A 79 -5.58 -9.41 -6.30
CA ARG A 79 -6.31 -8.15 -6.50
C ARG A 79 -5.38 -7.01 -6.90
N LEU A 80 -4.15 -7.01 -6.42
CA LEU A 80 -3.13 -6.05 -6.82
C LEU A 80 -2.83 -6.20 -8.33
N ILE A 81 -2.64 -7.43 -8.81
CA ILE A 81 -2.48 -7.70 -10.25
C ILE A 81 -3.71 -7.19 -11.02
N SER A 82 -4.93 -7.55 -10.60
CA SER A 82 -6.15 -7.09 -11.27
C SER A 82 -6.26 -5.57 -11.33
N LEU A 83 -5.86 -4.86 -10.27
CA LEU A 83 -5.83 -3.41 -10.23
C LEU A 83 -4.85 -2.86 -11.26
N VAL A 84 -3.62 -3.39 -11.29
CA VAL A 84 -2.59 -2.96 -12.25
C VAL A 84 -3.03 -3.25 -13.69
N GLU A 85 -3.61 -4.42 -13.97
CA GLU A 85 -4.17 -4.74 -15.30
C GLU A 85 -5.29 -3.77 -15.70
N ALA A 86 -6.19 -3.43 -14.77
CA ALA A 86 -7.28 -2.50 -15.02
C ALA A 86 -6.79 -1.09 -15.36
N LEU A 87 -5.66 -0.66 -14.77
CA LEU A 87 -5.05 0.65 -15.04
C LEU A 87 -4.24 0.65 -16.34
N GLN A 88 -3.43 -0.40 -16.57
CA GLN A 88 -2.53 -0.50 -17.73
C GLN A 88 -3.22 -1.00 -19.00
N LYS A 89 -4.43 -1.54 -18.88
CA LYS A 89 -5.19 -2.17 -19.98
C LYS A 89 -4.40 -3.32 -20.67
N ARG A 90 -3.53 -4.00 -19.92
CA ARG A 90 -2.76 -5.17 -20.38
C ARG A 90 -2.90 -6.31 -19.38
N ARG A 91 -2.76 -7.55 -19.86
CA ARG A 91 -2.76 -8.74 -19.00
C ARG A 91 -1.38 -9.03 -18.44
N LEU A 92 -1.36 -9.49 -17.19
CA LEU A 92 -0.20 -9.92 -16.43
C LEU A 92 -0.32 -11.42 -16.12
N ARG A 93 0.83 -12.07 -15.85
CA ARG A 93 0.81 -13.43 -15.33
C ARG A 93 0.31 -13.41 -13.88
N ARG A 94 -0.39 -14.46 -13.46
CA ARG A 94 -0.83 -14.64 -12.08
C ARG A 94 -0.95 -16.12 -11.73
N ILE A 95 -0.65 -16.46 -10.49
CA ILE A 95 -0.95 -17.76 -9.89
C ILE A 95 -2.35 -17.69 -9.31
N ALA A 96 -3.34 -18.26 -10.01
CA ALA A 96 -4.76 -18.09 -9.69
C ALA A 96 -5.19 -18.65 -8.32
N ARG A 97 -4.42 -19.61 -7.76
CA ARG A 97 -4.70 -20.24 -6.46
C ARG A 97 -3.40 -20.36 -5.65
N PRO A 98 -2.87 -19.25 -5.11
CA PRO A 98 -1.66 -19.32 -4.31
C PRO A 98 -1.94 -20.15 -3.04
N GLN A 99 -1.09 -21.15 -2.78
CA GLN A 99 -1.20 -22.05 -1.61
C GLN A 99 -0.18 -21.73 -0.53
N ASN A 100 0.90 -21.04 -0.88
CA ASN A 100 1.99 -20.72 0.02
C ASN A 100 2.46 -19.27 -0.16
N GLN A 101 3.21 -18.78 0.82
CA GLN A 101 3.71 -17.40 0.83
C GLN A 101 4.56 -17.07 -0.39
N HIS A 102 5.35 -18.02 -0.89
CA HIS A 102 6.18 -17.81 -2.08
C HIS A 102 5.34 -17.44 -3.31
N GLN A 103 4.24 -18.18 -3.54
CA GLN A 103 3.32 -17.89 -4.65
C GLN A 103 2.59 -16.56 -4.49
N CYS A 104 2.20 -16.20 -3.26
CA CYS A 104 1.66 -14.86 -2.97
C CYS A 104 2.67 -13.76 -3.31
N LEU A 105 3.92 -13.92 -2.88
CA LEU A 105 5.00 -12.98 -3.15
C LEU A 105 5.31 -12.87 -4.65
N GLU A 106 5.26 -13.98 -5.39
CA GLU A 106 5.44 -13.99 -6.85
C GLU A 106 4.37 -13.17 -7.57
N ASN A 107 3.11 -13.26 -7.13
CA ASN A 107 2.03 -12.43 -7.64
C ASN A 107 2.28 -10.93 -7.36
N VAL A 108 2.66 -10.59 -6.12
CA VAL A 108 2.98 -9.20 -5.75
C VAL A 108 4.15 -8.68 -6.58
N GLN A 109 5.22 -9.46 -6.73
CA GLN A 109 6.39 -9.10 -7.53
C GLN A 109 6.03 -8.87 -9.00
N THR A 110 5.10 -9.67 -9.55
CA THR A 110 4.63 -9.49 -10.93
C THR A 110 3.95 -8.14 -11.11
N ALA A 111 3.08 -7.74 -10.18
CA ALA A 111 2.44 -6.43 -10.22
C ALA A 111 3.44 -5.28 -10.08
N LEU A 112 4.38 -5.36 -9.14
CA LEU A 112 5.40 -4.33 -8.93
C LEU A 112 6.33 -4.18 -10.14
N THR A 113 6.75 -5.29 -10.74
CA THR A 113 7.57 -5.30 -11.96
C THR A 113 6.82 -4.64 -13.12
N ALA A 114 5.52 -4.90 -13.24
CA ALA A 114 4.68 -4.27 -14.25
C ALA A 114 4.57 -2.75 -14.07
N MET A 115 4.49 -2.26 -12.83
CA MET A 115 4.50 -0.82 -12.54
C MET A 115 5.85 -0.18 -12.85
N ALA A 116 6.96 -0.85 -12.53
CA ALA A 116 8.30 -0.36 -12.82
C ALA A 116 8.58 -0.23 -14.34
N GLN A 117 8.04 -1.15 -15.15
CA GLN A 117 8.11 -1.07 -16.62
C GLN A 117 7.43 0.18 -17.20
N ASP A 118 6.42 0.69 -16.50
CA ASP A 118 5.71 1.92 -16.88
C ASP A 118 6.41 3.19 -16.33
N ASN A 119 7.65 3.08 -15.87
CA ASN A 119 8.46 4.14 -15.26
C ASN A 119 7.87 4.71 -13.95
N ILE A 120 7.04 3.95 -13.24
CA ILE A 120 6.58 4.32 -11.90
C ILE A 120 7.71 4.03 -10.91
N LYS A 121 8.19 5.07 -10.22
CA LYS A 121 9.23 4.94 -9.19
C LYS A 121 8.63 4.34 -7.92
N LEU A 122 9.08 3.14 -7.56
CA LEU A 122 8.73 2.45 -6.33
C LEU A 122 9.75 2.85 -5.24
N VAL A 123 9.46 3.87 -4.45
CA VAL A 123 10.33 4.32 -3.34
C VAL A 123 9.73 3.81 -2.03
N ASN A 124 10.50 3.08 -1.23
CA ASN A 124 10.04 2.43 0.00
C ASN A 124 8.87 1.44 -0.19
N ILE A 125 8.73 0.89 -1.40
CA ILE A 125 7.77 -0.15 -1.76
C ILE A 125 8.59 -1.35 -2.23
N GLY A 126 8.30 -2.53 -1.67
CA GLY A 126 9.24 -3.65 -1.52
C GLY A 126 10.06 -4.05 -2.76
N GLU A 127 11.38 -4.15 -2.53
CA GLU A 127 12.33 -4.94 -3.30
C GLU A 127 12.61 -6.24 -2.52
N LEU A 128 11.80 -7.27 -2.73
CA LEU A 128 12.07 -8.61 -2.20
C LEU A 128 12.93 -9.39 -3.20
N ARG A 129 14.21 -9.01 -3.30
CA ARG A 129 15.20 -9.85 -3.99
C ARG A 129 15.51 -11.07 -3.13
N TRP A 130 14.84 -12.18 -3.40
CA TRP A 130 15.27 -13.52 -2.98
C TRP A 130 16.52 -13.97 -3.76
N GLY A 131 17.60 -13.19 -3.74
CA GLY A 131 18.77 -13.48 -4.59
C GLY A 131 19.91 -12.47 -4.55
N GLY A 132 20.18 -11.84 -3.39
CA GLY A 132 21.34 -10.97 -3.18
C GLY A 132 22.65 -11.70 -2.83
N TRP A 133 22.71 -13.01 -3.03
CA TRP A 133 23.93 -13.82 -2.95
C TRP A 133 24.07 -14.64 -4.22
N VAL A 134 24.37 -14.01 -5.35
CA VAL A 134 25.20 -14.54 -6.45
C VAL A 134 25.71 -13.31 -7.22
N ASP A 135 27.01 -13.03 -7.03
CA ASP A 135 27.93 -12.22 -7.83
C ASP A 135 27.44 -10.90 -8.47
N ARG A 136 27.85 -9.77 -7.90
CA ARG A 136 29.09 -9.07 -8.31
C ARG A 136 29.43 -7.91 -7.37
#